data_AF-A0A9D4RYE1-F1
#
_entry.id   AF-A0A9D4RYE1-F1
#
_cell.length_a   1.000
_cell.length_b   1.000
_cell.length_c   1.000
_cell.angle_alpha   90.00
_cell.angle_beta   90.00
_cell.angle_gamma   90.00
#
_symmetry.space_group_name_H-M   'P 1'
#
loop_
_entity.id
_entity.type
_entity.pdbx_description
1 polymer ?
#
loop_
_entity_poly.entity_id
_entity_poly.type
_entity_poly.pdbx_seq_one_letter_code
_entity_poly.pdbx_strand_id
1 'polypeptide(L)'
;MSALQENPVRLWQSLRFFKDRETVRRQWKHLSGTGFNVFEQFPPEVVAKRRKLLPKMREARDQGKRAWIAFDILYVDGRPVRD
;
A
#
# COMPACT_ATOMS: atom_id res chain seq x y z
N MET A 1 -28.03 -15.65 -14.61
CA MET A 1 -28.22 -14.54 -13.65
C MET A 1 -26.85 -14.13 -13.15
N SER A 2 -26.22 -13.13 -13.78
CA SER A 2 -24.89 -12.65 -13.36
C SER A 2 -25.09 -11.72 -12.17
N ALA A 3 -24.60 -12.12 -11.00
CA ALA A 3 -24.61 -11.27 -9.82
C ALA A 3 -23.80 -10.02 -10.14
N LEU A 4 -24.43 -8.84 -10.04
CA LEU A 4 -23.73 -7.57 -10.04
C LEU A 4 -22.70 -7.65 -8.90
N GLN A 5 -21.42 -7.73 -9.24
CA GLN A 5 -20.37 -7.71 -8.25
C GLN A 5 -20.43 -6.35 -7.58
N GLU A 6 -21.01 -6.29 -6.37
CA GLU A 6 -21.02 -5.09 -5.55
C GLU A 6 -19.57 -4.66 -5.37
N ASN A 7 -19.19 -3.57 -6.05
CA ASN A 7 -17.89 -2.96 -5.87
C ASN A 7 -17.99 -2.12 -4.60
N PRO A 8 -17.35 -2.54 -3.48
CA PRO A 8 -17.46 -1.80 -2.24
C PRO A 8 -16.99 -0.35 -2.47
N VAL A 9 -17.84 0.60 -2.08
CA VAL A 9 -17.55 2.03 -2.23
C VAL A 9 -16.33 2.36 -1.38
N ARG A 10 -15.34 3.02 -1.99
CA ARG A 10 -14.15 3.47 -1.28
C ARG A 10 -14.52 4.59 -0.31
N LEU A 11 -14.38 4.34 0.99
CA LEU A 11 -14.53 5.36 2.02
C LEU A 11 -13.22 6.12 2.24
N TRP A 12 -13.32 7.43 2.41
CA TRP A 12 -12.20 8.32 2.74
C TRP A 12 -12.37 8.87 4.14
N GLN A 13 -11.30 8.87 4.92
CA GLN A 13 -11.28 9.46 6.26
C GLN A 13 -10.05 10.36 6.40
N SER A 14 -10.27 11.64 6.69
CA SER A 14 -9.20 12.57 7.05
C SER A 14 -8.93 12.52 8.54
N LEU A 15 -7.70 12.22 8.93
CA LEU A 15 -7.26 12.22 10.32
C LEU A 15 -6.43 13.48 10.61
N ARG A 16 -6.76 14.18 11.69
CA ARG A 16 -6.06 15.43 12.07
C ARG A 16 -4.63 15.16 12.53
N PHE A 17 -4.41 14.02 13.19
CA PHE A 17 -3.12 13.69 13.79
C PHE A 17 -2.47 12.49 13.11
N PHE A 18 -1.16 12.61 12.86
CA PHE A 18 -0.35 11.53 12.31
C PHE A 18 -0.42 10.25 13.15
N LYS A 19 -0.46 10.39 14.48
CA LYS A 19 -0.51 9.26 15.43
C LYS A 19 -1.80 8.43 15.27
N ASP A 20 -2.93 9.09 15.06
CA ASP A 20 -4.21 8.42 14.86
C ASP A 20 -4.20 7.66 13.53
N ARG A 21 -3.66 8.30 12.49
CA ARG A 21 -3.50 7.68 11.17
C ARG A 21 -2.60 6.46 11.21
N GLU A 22 -1.46 6.54 11.90
CA GLU A 22 -0.59 5.39 12.11
C GLU A 22 -1.26 4.29 12.93
N THR A 23 -2.03 4.66 13.95
CA THR A 23 -2.78 3.69 14.76
C THR A 23 -3.75 2.90 13.88
N VAL A 24 -4.62 3.59 13.14
CA VAL A 24 -5.57 2.97 12.20
C VAL A 24 -4.83 2.13 11.15
N ARG A 25 -3.77 2.68 10.54
CA ARG A 25 -2.99 1.97 9.52
C ARG A 25 -2.44 0.66 10.07
N ARG A 26 -1.92 0.63 11.30
CA ARG A 26 -1.34 -0.58 11.93
C ARG A 26 -2.36 -1.66 12.26
N GLN A 27 -3.63 -1.29 12.47
CA GLN A 27 -4.70 -2.25 12.74
C GLN A 27 -5.10 -3.09 11.52
N TRP A 28 -4.57 -2.81 10.32
CA TRP A 28 -4.91 -3.53 9.09
C TRP A 28 -4.82 -5.06 9.19
N LYS A 29 -3.92 -5.58 10.05
CA LYS A 29 -3.77 -7.02 10.27
C LYS A 29 -5.02 -7.68 10.86
N HIS A 30 -5.81 -6.92 11.62
CA HIS A 30 -7.08 -7.38 12.17
C HIS A 30 -8.22 -7.43 11.15
N LEU A 31 -8.00 -6.89 9.94
CA LEU A 31 -8.93 -7.00 8.81
C LEU A 31 -8.69 -8.27 7.97
N SER A 32 -7.73 -9.11 8.35
CA SER A 32 -7.48 -10.40 7.70
C SER A 32 -8.74 -11.27 7.73
N GLY A 33 -9.14 -11.80 6.56
CA GLY A 33 -10.38 -12.58 6.42
C GLY A 33 -11.62 -11.74 6.10
N THR A 34 -11.50 -10.41 6.08
CA THR A 34 -12.57 -9.50 5.59
C THR A 34 -12.32 -9.08 4.14
N GLY A 35 -13.36 -8.58 3.46
CA GLY A 35 -13.24 -7.95 2.14
C GLY A 35 -12.65 -6.53 2.15
N PHE A 36 -12.25 -6.02 3.32
CA PHE A 36 -11.81 -4.64 3.49
C PHE A 36 -10.29 -4.52 3.54
N ASN A 37 -9.78 -3.42 2.97
CA ASN A 37 -8.36 -3.07 2.99
C ASN A 37 -8.19 -1.60 3.34
N VAL A 38 -7.12 -1.29 4.07
CA VAL A 38 -6.76 0.09 4.43
C VAL A 38 -5.56 0.51 3.60
N PHE A 39 -5.73 1.57 2.82
CA PHE A 39 -4.67 2.18 2.03
C PHE A 39 -4.46 3.62 2.44
N GLU A 40 -3.21 3.99 2.67
CA GLU A 40 -2.83 5.40 2.77
C GLU A 40 -2.94 6.05 1.38
N GLN A 41 -3.55 7.23 1.31
CA GLN A 41 -3.49 8.01 0.08
C GLN A 41 -2.34 8.99 0.12
N PHE A 42 -1.65 9.04 -1.01
CA PHE A 42 -0.55 9.94 -1.25
C PHE A 42 -0.92 10.93 -2.35
N PRO A 43 -0.24 12.08 -2.39
CA PRO A 43 -0.32 12.99 -3.52
C PRO A 43 -0.05 12.29 -4.88
N PRO A 44 -0.62 12.77 -6.00
CA PRO A 44 -0.48 12.15 -7.31
C PRO A 44 0.95 11.88 -7.75
N GLU A 45 1.88 12.78 -7.43
CA GLU A 45 3.31 12.66 -7.73
C GLU A 45 3.97 11.47 -7.04
N VAL A 46 3.58 11.21 -5.78
CA VAL A 46 4.06 10.05 -5.01
C VAL A 46 3.45 8.77 -5.60
N VAL A 47 2.16 8.79 -5.94
CA VAL A 47 1.51 7.64 -6.59
C VAL A 47 2.17 7.30 -7.92
N ALA A 48 2.52 8.31 -8.73
CA ALA A 48 3.21 8.12 -9.99
C ALA A 48 4.60 7.49 -9.80
N LYS A 49 5.39 7.95 -8.82
CA LYS A 49 6.68 7.32 -8.47
C LYS A 49 6.49 5.87 -8.01
N ARG A 50 5.54 5.62 -7.11
CA ARG A 50 5.22 4.26 -6.63
C ARG A 50 4.89 3.31 -7.77
N ARG A 51 4.10 3.75 -8.75
CA ARG A 51 3.76 2.94 -9.94
C ARG A 51 5.00 2.48 -10.71
N LYS A 52 6.03 3.33 -10.83
CA LYS A 52 7.30 2.98 -11.48
C LYS A 52 8.12 1.96 -10.67
N LEU A 53 7.98 1.96 -9.35
CA LEU A 53 8.71 1.05 -8.45
C LEU A 53 8.04 -0.31 -8.29
N LEU A 54 6.73 -0.43 -8.54
CA LEU A 54 5.99 -1.68 -8.38
C LEU A 54 6.56 -2.86 -9.19
N PRO A 55 6.96 -2.70 -10.47
CA PRO A 55 7.60 -3.79 -11.23
C PRO A 55 8.90 -4.27 -10.59
N LYS A 56 9.80 -3.33 -10.22
CA LYS A 56 11.08 -3.64 -9.55
C LYS A 56 10.87 -4.36 -8.20
N MET A 57 9.86 -3.93 -7.45
CA MET A 57 9.48 -4.58 -6.20
C MET A 57 8.99 -6.02 -6.43
N ARG A 58 8.18 -6.26 -7.48
CA ARG A 58 7.71 -7.61 -7.83
C ARG A 58 8.88 -8.49 -8.23
N GLU A 59 9.73 -8.02 -9.13
CA GLU A 59 10.93 -8.74 -9.58
C GLU A 59 11.84 -9.13 -8.40
N ALA A 60 12.10 -8.20 -7.47
CA ALA A 60 12.89 -8.50 -6.28
C ALA A 60 12.26 -9.58 -5.39
N ARG A 61 10.92 -9.60 -5.27
CA ARG A 61 10.18 -10.63 -4.52
C ARG A 61 10.20 -11.97 -5.23
N ASP A 62 10.11 -11.97 -6.56
CA ASP A 62 10.20 -13.18 -7.38
C ASP A 62 11.60 -13.82 -7.28
N GLN A 63 12.64 -13.01 -7.05
CA GLN A 63 14.00 -13.45 -6.72
C GLN A 63 14.18 -13.91 -5.26
N GLY A 64 13.11 -13.97 -4.46
CA GLY A 64 13.15 -14.39 -3.05
C GLY A 64 13.65 -13.31 -2.07
N LYS A 65 13.84 -12.06 -2.51
CA LYS A 65 14.32 -10.97 -1.65
C LYS A 65 13.18 -10.32 -0.87
N ARG A 66 13.51 -9.72 0.28
CA ARG A 66 12.55 -8.95 1.07
C ARG A 66 12.42 -7.54 0.49
N ALA A 67 11.37 -7.28 -0.30
CA ALA A 67 11.14 -5.97 -0.90
C ALA A 67 9.81 -5.31 -0.50
N TRP A 68 9.84 -3.99 -0.24
CA TRP A 68 8.66 -3.17 0.04
C TRP A 68 8.86 -1.71 -0.39
N ILE A 69 7.77 -0.99 -0.65
CA ILE A 69 7.81 0.45 -0.96
C ILE A 69 7.26 1.23 0.23
N ALA A 70 8.11 2.07 0.84
CA ALA A 70 7.70 3.05 1.84
C ALA A 70 7.69 4.44 1.21
N PHE A 71 6.54 5.13 1.27
CA PHE A 71 6.32 6.40 0.58
C PHE A 71 6.64 6.31 -0.93
N ASP A 72 7.74 6.90 -1.41
CA ASP A 72 8.23 6.82 -2.80
C ASP A 72 9.60 6.12 -2.94
N ILE A 73 10.01 5.34 -1.93
CA ILE A 73 11.30 4.63 -1.91
C ILE A 73 11.08 3.12 -1.89
N LEU A 74 11.75 2.41 -2.79
CA LEU A 74 11.84 0.94 -2.78
C LEU A 74 12.96 0.50 -1.84
N TYR A 75 12.66 -0.45 -0.95
CA TYR A 75 13.64 -1.13 -0.13
C TYR A 75 13.76 -2.58 -0.58
N VAL A 76 14.99 -3.08 -0.68
CA VAL A 76 15.32 -4.49 -0.92
C VAL A 76 16.33 -4.93 0.13
N ASP A 77 15.99 -5.99 0.87
CA ASP A 77 16.78 -6.53 1.99
C ASP A 77 17.20 -5.44 3.01
N GLY A 78 16.27 -4.51 3.27
CA GLY A 78 16.46 -3.41 4.21
C GLY A 78 17.22 -2.21 3.67
N ARG A 79 17.69 -2.24 2.41
CA ARG A 79 18.45 -1.13 1.80
C ARG A 79 17.60 -0.37 0.79
N PRO A 80 17.66 0.98 0.78
CA PRO A 80 16.97 1.76 -0.23
C PRO A 80 17.63 1.53 -1.59
N VAL A 81 16.82 1.15 -2.58
CA VAL A 81 17.23 1.10 -3.98
C VAL A 81 17.09 2.50 -4.54
N ARG A 82 18.22 3.08 -4.91
CA ARG A 82 18.27 4.33 -5.68
C ARG A 82 18.29 3.96 -7.16
N ASP A 83 17.59 4.75 -7.97
CA ASP A 83 17.77 4.71 -9.43
C ASP A 83 19.18 5.17 -9.82
#